data_AF-A0A936YI28-F1
#
_entry.id   AF-A0A936YI28-F1
#
_cell.length_a   1.000
_cell.length_b   1.000
_cell.length_c   1.000
_cell.angle_alpha   90.00
_cell.angle_beta   90.00
_cell.angle_gamma   90.00
#
_symmetry.space_group_name_H-M   'P 1'
#
loop_
_entity.id
_entity.type
_entity.pdbx_description
1 polymer ?
#
loop_
_entity_poly.entity_id
_entity_poly.type
_entity_poly.pdbx_seq_one_letter_code
_entity_poly.pdbx_strand_id
1 'polypeptide(L)'
;MSRDAVKTLFHPFATRTLTPPAQGERVLFLGAEAGFDLPEDFGAAITAVQPFRPLYNGLMRRGIEAQPFTEGEDYDMALVLLNRHRGANENYLADALKRVRPGARIVVAGSKEDGVQSLRKRVGGLGLETEHLAKYHAQAFWFARPVDSETITKALVQPQAFVLDRFVTAPGMFSHGEADPGSVFLARYFPKDYKKLVADFGAGWGFLASEFYSASPNVEGIDLYEADHPSLEAARRNLNTLAPKLSARYFWHDLAREEVKHRYDLIIMNPPFHEGHATEPSLGQAMIKMAASALKSGGELLMVANRGLPYEPVLKELFRTSGEVARNARYKVLSGKK
;
A
#
# COMPACT_ATOMS: atom_id res chain seq x y z
N MET A 1 12.40 -5.83 -11.13
CA MET A 1 13.73 -5.25 -10.80
C MET A 1 13.59 -4.57 -9.46
N SER A 2 14.52 -4.77 -8.53
CA SER A 2 14.50 -4.03 -7.26
C SER A 2 14.81 -2.56 -7.53
N ARG A 3 14.18 -1.66 -6.76
CA ARG A 3 14.52 -0.23 -6.84
C ARG A 3 15.97 -0.04 -6.43
N ASP A 4 16.72 0.76 -7.17
CA ASP A 4 18.14 0.98 -6.88
C ASP A 4 18.39 1.51 -5.44
N ALA A 5 17.40 2.21 -4.87
CA ALA A 5 17.41 2.67 -3.49
C ALA A 5 17.63 1.54 -2.45
N VAL A 6 17.16 0.30 -2.71
CA VAL A 6 17.39 -0.82 -1.79
C VAL A 6 18.89 -1.15 -1.72
N LYS A 7 19.60 -1.11 -2.85
CA LYS A 7 21.06 -1.34 -2.87
C LYS A 7 21.79 -0.21 -2.19
N THR A 8 21.32 1.03 -2.37
CA THR A 8 21.89 2.22 -1.72
C THR A 8 21.76 2.16 -0.21
N LEU A 9 20.70 1.56 0.33
CA LEU A 9 20.49 1.41 1.77
C LEU A 9 21.60 0.59 2.45
N PHE A 10 22.05 -0.48 1.80
CA PHE A 10 23.10 -1.36 2.32
C PHE A 10 24.52 -0.93 1.93
N HIS A 11 24.64 0.03 0.99
CA HIS A 11 25.93 0.44 0.46
C HIS A 11 26.90 1.03 1.50
N PRO A 12 26.47 1.85 2.50
CA PRO A 12 27.37 2.36 3.52
C PRO A 12 28.08 1.27 4.34
N PHE A 13 27.44 0.11 4.51
CA PHE A 13 28.04 -1.05 5.18
C PHE A 13 29.05 -1.74 4.26
N ALA A 14 28.70 -1.95 3.00
CA ALA A 14 29.60 -2.54 2.00
C ALA A 14 30.88 -1.71 1.78
N THR A 15 30.81 -0.38 1.93
CA THR A 15 31.98 0.52 1.82
C THR A 15 32.69 0.74 3.16
N ARG A 16 32.26 0.08 4.24
CA ARG A 16 32.78 0.25 5.61
C ARG A 16 32.70 1.68 6.15
N THR A 17 31.78 2.48 5.60
CA THR A 17 31.43 3.80 6.14
C THR A 17 30.63 3.64 7.44
N LEU A 18 29.78 2.61 7.48
CA LEU A 18 29.10 2.15 8.67
C LEU A 18 29.60 0.76 9.05
N THR A 19 29.81 0.53 10.34
CA THR A 19 30.02 -0.82 10.88
C THR A 19 28.72 -1.62 10.72
N PRO A 20 28.76 -2.80 10.08
CA PRO A 20 27.60 -3.69 10.01
C PRO A 20 27.19 -4.16 11.40
N PRO A 21 25.89 -4.36 11.65
CA PRO A 21 25.40 -4.86 12.92
C PRO A 21 25.80 -6.33 13.14
N ALA A 22 26.22 -6.64 14.35
CA ALA A 22 26.84 -7.90 14.74
C ALA A 22 25.83 -9.01 15.01
N GLN A 23 26.33 -10.24 15.14
CA GLN A 23 25.50 -11.38 15.54
C GLN A 23 24.88 -11.15 16.92
N GLY A 24 23.58 -11.41 17.04
CA GLY A 24 22.80 -11.19 18.27
C GLY A 24 22.13 -9.82 18.35
N GLU A 25 22.50 -8.87 17.50
CA GLU A 25 21.78 -7.60 17.35
C GLU A 25 20.50 -7.77 16.52
N ARG A 26 19.55 -6.86 16.75
CA ARG A 26 18.25 -6.82 16.07
C ARG A 26 18.12 -5.59 15.21
N VAL A 27 17.82 -5.79 13.93
CA VAL A 27 17.62 -4.72 12.94
C VAL A 27 16.16 -4.67 12.52
N LEU A 28 15.52 -3.52 12.69
CA LEU A 28 14.19 -3.26 12.13
C LEU A 28 14.34 -2.75 10.69
N PHE A 29 13.71 -3.38 9.70
CA PHE A 29 13.72 -2.88 8.32
C PHE A 29 12.32 -2.46 7.85
N LEU A 30 12.05 -1.15 7.87
CA LEU A 30 10.80 -0.54 7.43
C LEU A 30 10.80 -0.28 5.91
N GLY A 31 9.68 -0.59 5.26
CA GLY A 31 9.56 -0.49 3.81
C GLY A 31 10.39 -1.55 3.08
N ALA A 32 10.64 -2.69 3.73
CA ALA A 32 11.56 -3.70 3.24
C ALA A 32 11.20 -4.17 1.82
N GLU A 33 12.18 -4.17 0.92
CA GLU A 33 12.05 -4.71 -0.42
C GLU A 33 13.14 -5.76 -0.66
N ALA A 34 12.84 -6.76 -1.47
CA ALA A 34 13.85 -7.71 -1.92
C ALA A 34 14.86 -7.04 -2.88
N GLY A 35 16.02 -7.67 -3.05
CA GLY A 35 17.00 -7.28 -4.08
C GLY A 35 18.22 -6.52 -3.55
N PHE A 36 18.47 -6.66 -2.25
CA PHE A 36 19.77 -6.41 -1.64
C PHE A 36 20.54 -7.72 -1.46
N ASP A 37 21.85 -7.57 -1.32
CA ASP A 37 22.76 -8.59 -0.81
C ASP A 37 23.34 -8.05 0.50
N LEU A 38 23.37 -8.89 1.53
CA LEU A 38 23.95 -8.51 2.81
C LEU A 38 25.49 -8.62 2.72
N PRO A 39 26.24 -7.66 3.25
CA PRO A 39 27.68 -7.83 3.48
C PRO A 39 27.98 -9.10 4.30
N GLU A 40 29.13 -9.75 4.05
CA GLU A 40 29.51 -11.01 4.74
C GLU A 40 29.54 -10.87 6.27
N ASP A 41 29.83 -9.67 6.77
CA ASP A 41 29.92 -9.32 8.19
C ASP A 41 28.61 -8.76 8.78
N PHE A 42 27.52 -8.72 8.01
CA PHE A 42 26.20 -8.35 8.51
C PHE A 42 25.56 -9.53 9.25
N GLY A 43 25.86 -9.64 10.55
CA GLY A 43 25.47 -10.79 11.39
C GLY A 43 24.10 -10.68 12.08
N ALA A 44 23.47 -9.51 12.04
CA ALA A 44 22.25 -9.24 12.79
C ALA A 44 20.98 -9.86 12.16
N ALA A 45 20.01 -10.19 13.01
CA ALA A 45 18.70 -10.64 12.55
C ALA A 45 17.87 -9.43 12.06
N ILE A 46 17.27 -9.55 10.87
CA ILE A 46 16.44 -8.50 10.28
C ILE A 46 14.96 -8.84 10.48
N THR A 47 14.23 -7.96 11.17
CA THR A 47 12.77 -7.94 11.20
C THR A 47 12.28 -7.06 10.05
N ALA A 48 11.90 -7.68 8.93
CA ALA A 48 11.45 -6.98 7.73
C ALA A 48 9.96 -6.62 7.82
N VAL A 49 9.63 -5.34 7.58
CA VAL A 49 8.25 -4.83 7.58
C VAL A 49 7.90 -4.33 6.18
N GLN A 50 6.89 -4.97 5.56
CA GLN A 50 6.41 -4.63 4.23
C GLN A 50 4.87 -4.76 4.15
N PRO A 51 4.13 -3.65 4.23
CA PRO A 51 2.66 -3.66 4.21
C PRO A 51 2.05 -3.90 2.82
N PHE A 52 2.81 -3.74 1.74
CA PHE A 52 2.30 -3.90 0.38
C PHE A 52 2.51 -5.33 -0.12
N ARG A 53 1.41 -6.04 -0.37
CA ARG A 53 1.37 -7.48 -0.64
C ARG A 53 2.29 -7.94 -1.78
N PRO A 54 2.37 -7.25 -2.94
CA PRO A 54 3.28 -7.67 -4.01
C PRO A 54 4.76 -7.66 -3.60
N LEU A 55 5.19 -6.64 -2.83
CA LEU A 55 6.56 -6.52 -2.32
C LEU A 55 6.83 -7.50 -1.19
N TYR A 56 5.85 -7.69 -0.30
CA TYR A 56 5.88 -8.72 0.74
C TYR A 56 6.10 -10.11 0.15
N ASN A 57 5.29 -10.47 -0.85
CA ASN A 57 5.43 -11.75 -1.57
C ASN A 57 6.81 -11.86 -2.25
N GLY A 58 7.41 -10.73 -2.65
CA GLY A 58 8.78 -10.67 -3.16
C GLY A 58 9.84 -11.07 -2.14
N LEU A 59 9.70 -10.62 -0.89
CA LEU A 59 10.56 -11.01 0.23
C LEU A 59 10.41 -12.50 0.55
N MET A 60 9.16 -12.97 0.70
CA MET A 60 8.86 -14.38 1.02
C MET A 60 9.43 -15.35 -0.03
N ARG A 61 9.35 -15.00 -1.33
CA ARG A 61 9.96 -15.81 -2.41
C ARG A 61 11.48 -15.92 -2.34
N ARG A 62 12.15 -14.96 -1.69
CA ARG A 62 13.60 -15.02 -1.42
C ARG A 62 13.94 -15.64 -0.06
N GLY A 63 12.95 -16.18 0.66
CA GLY A 63 13.14 -16.74 2.00
C GLY A 63 13.40 -15.68 3.08
N ILE A 64 13.08 -14.42 2.81
CA ILE A 64 13.17 -13.35 3.81
C ILE A 64 11.82 -13.28 4.51
N GLU A 65 11.79 -13.69 5.79
CA GLU A 65 10.61 -13.57 6.63
C GLU A 65 10.26 -12.08 6.82
N ALA A 66 8.99 -11.75 6.64
CA ALA A 66 8.49 -10.40 6.75
C ALA A 66 7.12 -10.36 7.41
N GLN A 67 6.73 -9.18 7.87
CA GLN A 67 5.42 -8.88 8.46
C GLN A 67 4.82 -7.59 7.89
N PRO A 68 3.48 -7.44 7.86
CA PRO A 68 2.84 -6.24 7.29
C PRO A 68 2.87 -5.01 8.20
N PHE A 69 3.22 -5.17 9.47
CA PHE A 69 3.22 -4.11 10.47
C PHE A 69 4.39 -4.29 11.44
N THR A 70 4.76 -3.22 12.13
CA THR A 70 5.91 -3.24 13.03
C THR A 70 5.54 -3.76 14.42
N GLU A 71 6.37 -4.66 14.96
CA GLU A 71 6.28 -5.16 16.33
C GLU A 71 7.61 -5.04 17.07
N GLY A 72 7.55 -5.13 18.40
CA GLY A 72 8.73 -5.09 19.26
C GLY A 72 9.36 -3.70 19.44
N GLU A 73 10.27 -3.64 20.40
CA GLU A 73 11.03 -2.46 20.77
C GLU A 73 12.50 -2.84 20.96
N ASP A 74 13.32 -1.88 21.38
CA ASP A 74 14.74 -2.05 21.71
C ASP A 74 15.59 -2.65 20.59
N TYR A 75 15.32 -2.24 19.34
CA TYR A 75 16.17 -2.59 18.19
C TYR A 75 17.52 -1.86 18.26
N ASP A 76 18.58 -2.55 17.86
CA ASP A 76 19.96 -2.03 17.83
C ASP A 76 20.24 -1.18 16.58
N MET A 77 19.37 -1.27 15.57
CA MET A 77 19.40 -0.45 14.37
C MET A 77 18.03 -0.43 13.69
N ALA A 78 17.74 0.62 12.93
CA ALA A 78 16.70 0.59 11.91
C ALA A 78 17.24 0.92 10.51
N LEU A 79 16.69 0.21 9.52
CA LEU A 79 16.81 0.48 8.10
C LEU A 79 15.45 0.97 7.61
N VAL A 80 15.41 2.05 6.83
CA VAL A 80 14.17 2.62 6.30
C VAL A 80 14.32 2.85 4.80
N LEU A 81 13.55 2.11 4.01
CA LEU A 81 13.46 2.34 2.57
C LEU A 81 12.24 3.20 2.26
N LEU A 82 12.50 4.36 1.66
CA LEU A 82 11.49 5.33 1.32
C LEU A 82 10.66 4.88 0.10
N ASN A 83 9.41 5.30 0.08
CA ASN A 83 8.53 5.23 -1.09
C ASN A 83 8.19 6.65 -1.59
N ARG A 84 7.35 6.75 -2.62
CA ARG A 84 6.93 8.04 -3.20
C ARG A 84 6.01 8.88 -2.29
N HIS A 85 5.52 8.32 -1.18
CA HIS A 85 4.55 8.97 -0.30
C HIS A 85 5.26 9.59 0.91
N ARG A 86 5.54 10.89 0.81
CA ARG A 86 6.21 11.66 1.87
C ARG A 86 5.65 11.42 3.27
N GLY A 87 4.33 11.46 3.44
CA GLY A 87 3.74 11.28 4.78
C GLY A 87 3.91 9.88 5.35
N ALA A 88 3.89 8.84 4.49
CA ALA A 88 4.18 7.47 4.92
C ALA A 88 5.65 7.31 5.32
N ASN A 89 6.57 7.91 4.56
CA ASN A 89 7.99 7.95 4.89
C ASN A 89 8.27 8.61 6.24
N GLU A 90 7.57 9.70 6.55
CA GLU A 90 7.69 10.38 7.83
C GLU A 90 7.15 9.53 8.98
N ASN A 91 6.05 8.80 8.75
CA ASN A 91 5.53 7.82 9.70
C ASN A 91 6.50 6.65 9.92
N TYR A 92 7.18 6.14 8.88
CA TYR A 92 8.24 5.13 9.06
C TYR A 92 9.37 5.66 9.93
N LEU A 93 9.80 6.90 9.71
CA LEU A 93 10.87 7.46 10.53
C LEU A 93 10.44 7.67 11.99
N ALA A 94 9.19 8.11 12.20
CA ALA A 94 8.62 8.21 13.55
C ALA A 94 8.53 6.84 14.23
N ASP A 95 8.16 5.78 13.50
CA ASP A 95 8.09 4.42 14.05
C ASP A 95 9.48 3.87 14.39
N ALA A 96 10.48 4.11 13.55
CA ALA A 96 11.88 3.77 13.83
C ALA A 96 12.39 4.47 15.12
N LEU A 97 12.12 5.77 15.27
CA LEU A 97 12.52 6.54 16.45
C LEU A 97 11.90 6.03 17.76
N LYS A 98 10.71 5.42 17.70
CA LYS A 98 10.04 4.84 18.88
C LYS A 98 10.64 3.51 19.30
N ARG A 99 11.20 2.75 18.36
CA ARG A 99 11.53 1.32 18.56
C ARG A 99 13.02 1.03 18.62
N VAL A 100 13.86 1.94 18.15
CA VAL A 100 15.32 1.81 18.20
C VAL A 100 15.83 2.31 19.55
N ARG A 101 16.89 1.69 20.09
CA ARG A 101 17.53 2.10 21.37
C ARG A 101 18.14 3.50 21.28
N PRO A 102 18.24 4.25 22.40
CA PRO A 102 19.04 5.47 22.44
C PRO A 102 20.47 5.23 21.93
N GLY A 103 20.96 6.10 21.06
CA GLY A 103 22.29 6.03 20.45
C GLY A 103 22.40 5.06 19.26
N ALA A 104 21.45 4.14 19.07
CA ALA A 104 21.46 3.24 17.93
C ALA A 104 21.18 3.97 16.60
N ARG A 105 21.71 3.41 15.50
CA ARG A 105 21.68 4.05 14.18
C ARG A 105 20.34 3.82 13.46
N ILE A 106 19.86 4.86 12.80
CA ILE A 106 18.77 4.79 11.83
C ILE A 106 19.34 5.16 10.47
N VAL A 107 19.28 4.22 9.52
CA VAL A 107 19.76 4.40 8.15
C VAL A 107 18.55 4.46 7.22
N VAL A 108 18.49 5.49 6.39
CA VAL A 108 17.36 5.79 5.52
C VAL A 108 17.86 5.89 4.08
N ALA A 109 17.16 5.29 3.12
CA ALA A 109 17.50 5.43 1.70
C ALA A 109 16.29 5.62 0.80
N GLY A 110 16.49 6.35 -0.29
CA GLY A 110 15.47 6.62 -1.31
C GLY A 110 16.08 7.32 -2.52
N SER A 111 15.31 7.40 -3.61
CA SER A 111 15.64 8.22 -4.76
C SER A 111 15.25 9.68 -4.54
N LYS A 112 15.51 10.52 -5.55
CA LYS A 112 15.05 11.92 -5.56
C LYS A 112 13.52 12.00 -5.56
N GLU A 113 12.87 11.11 -6.30
CA GLU A 113 11.42 11.00 -6.45
C GLU A 113 10.74 10.56 -5.15
N ASP A 114 11.44 9.77 -4.33
CA ASP A 114 10.99 9.39 -2.98
C ASP A 114 11.14 10.52 -1.95
N GLY A 115 11.77 11.63 -2.35
CA GLY A 115 11.95 12.81 -1.50
C GLY A 115 13.06 12.67 -0.46
N VAL A 116 14.02 11.75 -0.64
CA VAL A 116 15.09 11.46 0.34
C VAL A 116 15.85 12.72 0.81
N GLN A 117 16.19 13.61 -0.12
CA GLN A 117 16.94 14.83 0.19
C GLN A 117 16.10 15.82 1.00
N SER A 118 14.79 15.87 0.72
CA SER A 118 13.87 16.73 1.45
C SER A 118 13.65 16.20 2.87
N LEU A 119 13.50 14.89 3.03
CA LEU A 119 13.35 14.26 4.33
C LEU A 119 14.61 14.44 5.18
N ARG A 120 15.81 14.23 4.61
CA ARG A 120 17.08 14.50 5.30
C ARG A 120 17.18 15.94 5.80
N LYS A 121 16.85 16.93 4.95
CA LYS A 121 16.85 18.35 5.35
C LYS A 121 15.84 18.63 6.48
N ARG A 122 14.65 18.03 6.41
CA ARG A 122 13.63 18.14 7.48
C ARG A 122 14.15 17.60 8.80
N VAL A 123 14.73 16.40 8.79
CA VAL A 123 15.35 15.76 9.96
C VAL A 123 16.46 16.61 10.55
N GLY A 124 17.32 17.20 9.71
CA GLY A 124 18.32 18.17 10.13
C GLY A 124 17.72 19.43 10.79
N GLY A 125 16.62 19.95 10.23
CA GLY A 125 15.89 21.06 10.81
C GLY A 125 15.20 20.74 12.15
N LEU A 126 15.02 19.46 12.48
CA LEU A 126 14.53 18.98 13.79
C LEU A 126 15.68 18.76 14.80
N GLY A 127 16.91 19.14 14.46
CA GLY A 127 18.07 19.06 15.36
C GLY A 127 18.85 17.74 15.30
N LEU A 128 18.61 16.89 14.30
CA LEU A 128 19.37 15.65 14.11
C LEU A 128 20.54 15.86 13.15
N GLU A 129 21.75 15.58 13.62
CA GLU A 129 22.93 15.58 12.76
C GLU A 129 22.89 14.38 11.81
N THR A 130 23.00 14.65 10.50
CA THR A 130 22.89 13.61 9.46
C THR A 130 24.13 13.55 8.59
N GLU A 131 24.67 12.34 8.47
CA GLU A 131 25.63 11.98 7.43
C GLU A 131 24.91 11.33 6.25
N HIS A 132 25.57 11.25 5.10
CA HIS A 132 24.95 10.71 3.89
C HIS A 132 25.97 10.23 2.87
N LEU A 133 25.50 9.39 1.95
CA LEU A 133 26.24 8.92 0.79
C LEU A 133 25.28 8.73 -0.40
N ALA A 134 25.73 9.04 -1.61
CA ALA A 134 24.94 8.86 -2.84
C ALA A 134 25.51 7.73 -3.70
N LYS A 135 24.63 6.82 -4.15
CA LYS A 135 24.96 5.71 -5.06
C LYS A 135 23.70 5.19 -5.75
N TYR A 136 23.85 4.55 -6.91
CA TYR A 136 22.78 3.91 -7.67
C TYR A 136 21.57 4.85 -7.88
N HIS A 137 21.83 6.08 -8.34
CA HIS A 137 20.79 7.10 -8.56
C HIS A 137 19.90 7.42 -7.33
N ALA A 138 20.35 7.06 -6.13
CA ALA A 138 19.67 7.26 -4.86
C ALA A 138 20.64 7.81 -3.80
N GLN A 139 20.13 8.10 -2.61
CA GLN A 139 20.92 8.55 -1.46
C GLN A 139 20.56 7.71 -0.23
N ALA A 140 21.57 7.37 0.56
CA ALA A 140 21.41 6.93 1.93
C ALA A 140 21.84 8.06 2.87
N PHE A 141 21.10 8.27 3.96
CA PHE A 141 21.52 9.12 5.06
C PHE A 141 21.26 8.41 6.39
N TRP A 142 22.01 8.77 7.42
CA TRP A 142 21.87 8.15 8.73
C TRP A 142 22.13 9.15 9.85
N PHE A 143 21.62 8.79 11.02
CA PHE A 143 21.81 9.52 12.27
C PHE A 143 21.66 8.56 13.46
N ALA A 144 22.16 8.95 14.62
CA ALA A 144 21.93 8.23 15.88
C ALA A 144 20.60 8.66 16.49
N ARG A 145 19.81 7.72 16.99
CA ARG A 145 18.56 8.04 17.72
C ARG A 145 18.92 8.80 19.01
N PRO A 146 18.39 10.00 19.24
CA PRO A 146 18.66 10.76 20.47
C PRO A 146 18.04 10.06 21.69
N VAL A 147 18.56 10.38 22.88
CA VAL A 147 18.04 9.86 24.16
C VAL A 147 16.59 10.28 24.35
N ASP A 148 16.29 11.56 24.15
CA ASP A 148 14.93 12.06 24.02
C ASP A 148 14.58 12.23 22.54
N SER A 149 13.66 11.38 22.06
CA SER A 149 13.16 11.41 20.70
C SER A 149 11.70 11.86 20.62
N GLU A 150 11.03 12.23 21.73
CA GLU A 150 9.58 12.42 21.76
C GLU A 150 9.13 13.59 20.87
N THR A 151 9.78 14.74 21.00
CA THR A 151 9.45 15.95 20.23
C THR A 151 9.64 15.74 18.72
N ILE A 152 10.76 15.14 18.33
CA ILE A 152 11.09 14.83 16.93
C ILE A 152 10.09 13.82 16.37
N THR A 153 9.77 12.78 17.15
CA THR A 153 8.79 11.75 16.77
C THR A 153 7.42 12.39 16.51
N LYS A 154 6.93 13.23 17.44
CA LYS A 154 5.65 13.94 17.27
C LYS A 154 5.64 14.85 16.04
N ALA A 155 6.76 15.52 15.73
CA ALA A 155 6.88 16.38 14.56
C ALA A 155 6.90 15.60 13.22
N LEU A 156 7.22 14.31 13.25
CA LEU A 156 7.22 13.43 12.08
C LEU A 156 5.90 12.71 11.88
N VAL A 157 5.21 12.30 12.96
CA VAL A 157 3.92 11.63 12.87
C VAL A 157 2.96 12.46 12.03
N GLN A 158 2.48 11.87 10.95
CA GLN A 158 1.43 12.44 10.13
C GLN A 158 0.08 11.93 10.61
N PRO A 159 -0.87 12.83 10.92
CA PRO A 159 -2.14 12.44 11.50
C PRO A 159 -2.99 11.64 10.52
N GLN A 160 -3.96 10.91 11.07
CA GLN A 160 -5.06 10.38 10.27
C GLN A 160 -5.84 11.55 9.65
N ALA A 161 -6.31 11.36 8.43
CA ALA A 161 -7.21 12.30 7.77
C ALA A 161 -8.66 11.82 7.94
N PHE A 162 -9.58 12.77 7.88
CA PHE A 162 -11.01 12.51 7.97
C PHE A 162 -11.66 12.96 6.67
N VAL A 163 -12.23 12.01 5.93
CA VAL A 163 -12.77 12.21 4.58
C VAL A 163 -14.29 12.16 4.64
N LEU A 164 -14.95 13.15 4.03
CA LEU A 164 -16.42 13.31 4.00
C LEU A 164 -17.08 13.26 5.39
N ASP A 165 -16.35 13.67 6.43
CA ASP A 165 -16.76 13.58 7.84
C ASP A 165 -17.21 12.17 8.29
N ARG A 166 -16.75 11.12 7.61
CA ARG A 166 -17.21 9.75 7.78
C ARG A 166 -16.10 8.72 7.84
N PHE A 167 -15.01 8.94 7.11
CA PHE A 167 -13.95 7.95 6.92
C PHE A 167 -12.66 8.40 7.56
N VAL A 168 -12.04 7.49 8.31
CA VAL A 168 -10.68 7.66 8.84
C VAL A 168 -9.69 7.04 7.87
N THR A 169 -8.73 7.82 7.42
CA THR A 169 -7.67 7.43 6.47
C THR A 169 -6.30 7.86 7.01
N ALA A 170 -5.21 7.47 6.35
CA ALA A 170 -3.87 7.94 6.72
C ALA A 170 -2.97 8.11 5.49
N PRO A 171 -1.90 8.91 5.58
CA PRO A 171 -0.95 9.09 4.49
C PRO A 171 -0.33 7.78 4.00
N GLY A 172 -0.15 7.69 2.68
CA GLY A 172 0.30 6.47 1.99
C GLY A 172 -0.85 5.69 1.37
N MET A 173 -2.08 5.82 1.89
CA MET A 173 -3.26 5.20 1.30
C MET A 173 -3.71 5.96 0.04
N PHE A 174 -4.34 5.23 -0.89
CA PHE A 174 -4.93 5.80 -2.09
C PHE A 174 -6.03 6.80 -1.71
N SER A 175 -5.97 7.99 -2.31
CA SER A 175 -6.93 9.08 -2.08
C SER A 175 -7.22 9.33 -0.59
N HIS A 176 -6.20 9.35 0.27
CA HIS A 176 -6.42 9.52 1.71
C HIS A 176 -6.92 10.91 2.13
N GLY A 177 -6.78 11.95 1.29
CA GLY A 177 -7.22 13.31 1.60
C GLY A 177 -8.66 13.63 1.17
N GLU A 178 -9.23 12.87 0.24
CA GLU A 178 -10.57 13.10 -0.32
C GLU A 178 -11.12 11.80 -0.92
N ALA A 179 -12.43 11.67 -1.07
CA ALA A 179 -12.99 10.51 -1.77
C ALA A 179 -12.60 10.54 -3.26
N ASP A 180 -12.09 9.43 -3.79
CA ASP A 180 -11.66 9.37 -5.19
C ASP A 180 -12.85 9.69 -6.13
N PRO A 181 -12.73 10.67 -7.04
CA PRO A 181 -13.84 11.05 -7.91
C PRO A 181 -14.31 9.94 -8.85
N GLY A 182 -13.44 8.99 -9.22
CA GLY A 182 -13.80 7.81 -9.98
C GLY A 182 -14.67 6.86 -9.15
N SER A 183 -14.27 6.57 -7.91
CA SER A 183 -15.07 5.77 -6.96
C SER A 183 -16.43 6.41 -6.67
N VAL A 184 -16.47 7.73 -6.46
CA VAL A 184 -17.74 8.47 -6.29
C VAL A 184 -18.62 8.34 -7.54
N PHE A 185 -18.03 8.42 -8.74
CA PHE A 185 -18.77 8.27 -9.98
C PHE A 185 -19.32 6.85 -10.15
N LEU A 186 -18.55 5.82 -9.80
CA LEU A 186 -18.95 4.41 -9.82
C LEU A 186 -20.16 4.16 -8.91
N ALA A 187 -20.12 4.67 -7.68
CA ALA A 187 -21.14 4.42 -6.66
C ALA A 187 -22.56 4.87 -7.09
N ARG A 188 -22.67 5.83 -8.00
CA ARG A 188 -23.96 6.29 -8.56
C ARG A 188 -24.69 5.22 -9.37
N TYR A 189 -23.99 4.18 -9.80
CA TYR A 189 -24.50 3.12 -10.66
C TYR A 189 -24.63 1.77 -9.92
N PHE A 190 -24.46 1.76 -8.60
CA PHE A 190 -24.69 0.55 -7.83
C PHE A 190 -26.15 0.10 -7.90
N PRO A 191 -26.40 -1.21 -8.02
CA PRO A 191 -27.76 -1.74 -7.91
C PRO A 191 -28.33 -1.42 -6.53
N LYS A 192 -29.64 -1.16 -6.51
CA LYS A 192 -30.40 -1.01 -5.27
C LYS A 192 -30.98 -2.35 -4.87
N ASP A 193 -31.19 -2.54 -3.57
CA ASP A 193 -31.79 -3.75 -3.00
C ASP A 193 -31.10 -5.05 -3.45
N TYR A 194 -29.78 -5.01 -3.68
CA TYR A 194 -28.97 -6.17 -4.03
C TYR A 194 -28.84 -7.09 -2.81
N LYS A 195 -29.06 -8.40 -3.00
CA LYS A 195 -29.17 -9.40 -1.91
C LYS A 195 -28.18 -10.55 -2.01
N LYS A 196 -27.18 -10.45 -2.88
CA LYS A 196 -26.21 -11.52 -3.16
C LYS A 196 -24.80 -11.10 -2.79
N LEU A 197 -23.89 -12.07 -2.77
CA LEU A 197 -22.49 -11.85 -2.38
C LEU A 197 -21.74 -10.96 -3.38
N VAL A 198 -21.06 -9.94 -2.84
CA VAL A 198 -20.26 -8.97 -3.59
C VAL A 198 -18.78 -9.06 -3.19
N ALA A 199 -17.88 -8.73 -4.11
CA ALA A 199 -16.50 -8.41 -3.78
C ALA A 199 -16.11 -6.98 -4.23
N ASP A 200 -15.33 -6.30 -3.41
CA ASP A 200 -14.68 -5.02 -3.69
C ASP A 200 -13.19 -5.27 -3.95
N PHE A 201 -12.77 -5.16 -5.20
CA PHE A 201 -11.41 -5.44 -5.66
C PHE A 201 -10.60 -4.14 -5.72
N GLY A 202 -9.56 -4.04 -4.89
CA GLY A 202 -8.84 -2.78 -4.66
C GLY A 202 -9.62 -1.86 -3.73
N ALA A 203 -10.05 -2.40 -2.60
CA ALA A 203 -11.04 -1.77 -1.72
C ALA A 203 -10.55 -0.48 -1.04
N GLY A 204 -9.23 -0.24 -1.02
CA GLY A 204 -8.62 0.89 -0.34
C GLY A 204 -9.06 0.96 1.12
N TRP A 205 -9.53 2.12 1.54
CA TRP A 205 -10.06 2.36 2.90
C TRP A 205 -11.58 2.13 3.03
N GLY A 206 -12.18 1.37 2.09
CA GLY A 206 -13.55 0.83 2.20
C GLY A 206 -14.67 1.74 1.68
N PHE A 207 -14.35 2.73 0.84
CA PHE A 207 -15.33 3.68 0.31
C PHE A 207 -16.44 2.97 -0.51
N LEU A 208 -16.06 2.18 -1.51
CA LEU A 208 -17.01 1.52 -2.41
C LEU A 208 -17.89 0.52 -1.66
N ALA A 209 -17.30 -0.31 -0.80
CA ALA A 209 -18.04 -1.19 0.10
C ALA A 209 -19.06 -0.44 0.99
N SER A 210 -18.68 0.70 1.57
CA SER A 210 -19.60 1.51 2.39
C SER A 210 -20.75 2.06 1.57
N GLU A 211 -20.49 2.65 0.40
CA GLU A 211 -21.53 3.22 -0.45
C GLU A 211 -22.43 2.14 -1.07
N PHE A 212 -21.87 0.96 -1.38
CA PHE A 212 -22.65 -0.20 -1.81
C PHE A 212 -23.62 -0.66 -0.73
N TYR A 213 -23.14 -0.80 0.51
CA TYR A 213 -24.00 -1.16 1.65
C TYR A 213 -25.09 -0.11 1.90
N SER A 214 -24.80 1.18 1.75
CA SER A 214 -25.83 2.23 1.84
C SER A 214 -26.91 2.10 0.75
N ALA A 215 -26.53 1.73 -0.47
CA ALA A 215 -27.49 1.51 -1.57
C ALA A 215 -28.25 0.17 -1.46
N SER A 216 -27.66 -0.83 -0.82
CA SER A 216 -28.20 -2.19 -0.68
C SER A 216 -27.95 -2.76 0.73
N PRO A 217 -28.70 -2.32 1.77
CA PRO A 217 -28.45 -2.75 3.15
C PRO A 217 -28.70 -4.24 3.42
N ASN A 218 -29.40 -4.93 2.50
CA ASN A 218 -29.73 -6.36 2.59
C ASN A 218 -28.78 -7.25 1.76
N VAL A 219 -27.62 -6.72 1.36
CA VAL A 219 -26.58 -7.50 0.67
C VAL A 219 -26.15 -8.69 1.54
N GLU A 220 -25.92 -9.85 0.92
CA GLU A 220 -25.51 -11.07 1.62
C GLU A 220 -24.17 -10.89 2.37
N GLY A 221 -23.25 -10.17 1.73
CA GLY A 221 -21.97 -9.78 2.28
C GLY A 221 -21.10 -9.09 1.23
N ILE A 222 -20.06 -8.40 1.69
CA ILE A 222 -19.06 -7.76 0.82
C ILE A 222 -17.67 -8.23 1.27
N ASP A 223 -16.95 -8.90 0.39
CA ASP A 223 -15.56 -9.27 0.62
C ASP A 223 -14.62 -8.19 0.05
N LEU A 224 -13.71 -7.66 0.86
CA LEU A 224 -12.77 -6.63 0.47
C LEU A 224 -11.39 -7.23 0.20
N TYR A 225 -10.86 -6.97 -0.99
CA TYR A 225 -9.50 -7.36 -1.38
C TYR A 225 -8.64 -6.10 -1.57
N GLU A 226 -7.53 -6.03 -0.86
CA GLU A 226 -6.62 -4.90 -0.92
C GLU A 226 -5.17 -5.36 -0.76
N ALA A 227 -4.26 -4.77 -1.55
CA ALA A 227 -2.84 -5.09 -1.54
C ALA A 227 -2.08 -4.28 -0.47
N ASP A 228 -2.59 -3.11 -0.08
CA ASP A 228 -2.04 -2.28 1.00
C ASP A 228 -2.68 -2.62 2.36
N HIS A 229 -1.92 -3.26 3.25
CA HIS A 229 -2.42 -3.70 4.56
C HIS A 229 -2.98 -2.56 5.43
N PRO A 230 -2.32 -1.38 5.58
CA PRO A 230 -2.88 -0.24 6.26
C PRO A 230 -4.24 0.21 5.72
N SER A 231 -4.40 0.27 4.38
CA SER A 231 -5.68 0.60 3.75
C SER A 231 -6.76 -0.43 4.11
N LEU A 232 -6.46 -1.72 4.06
CA LEU A 232 -7.41 -2.77 4.44
C LEU A 232 -7.86 -2.65 5.91
N GLU A 233 -6.93 -2.34 6.82
CA GLU A 233 -7.25 -2.10 8.22
C GLU A 233 -7.99 -0.78 8.46
N ALA A 234 -7.81 0.23 7.61
CA ALA A 234 -8.67 1.41 7.59
C ALA A 234 -10.09 1.05 7.11
N ALA A 235 -10.24 0.24 6.06
CA ALA A 235 -11.53 -0.26 5.59
C ALA A 235 -12.28 -1.00 6.69
N ARG A 236 -11.59 -1.88 7.42
CA ARG A 236 -12.16 -2.61 8.56
C ARG A 236 -12.71 -1.66 9.63
N ARG A 237 -11.93 -0.66 10.04
CA ARG A 237 -12.36 0.33 11.05
C ARG A 237 -13.52 1.20 10.57
N ASN A 238 -13.47 1.64 9.32
CA ASN A 238 -14.52 2.47 8.71
C ASN A 238 -15.84 1.71 8.61
N LEU A 239 -15.82 0.48 8.09
CA LEU A 239 -17.03 -0.33 7.94
C LEU A 239 -17.62 -0.80 9.28
N ASN A 240 -16.79 -1.07 10.29
CA ASN A 240 -17.30 -1.36 11.64
C ASN A 240 -18.13 -0.18 12.20
N THR A 241 -17.79 1.05 11.84
CA THR A 241 -18.54 2.26 12.26
C THR A 241 -19.73 2.55 11.33
N LEU A 242 -19.52 2.53 10.02
CA LEU A 242 -20.49 3.00 9.01
C LEU A 242 -21.49 1.91 8.58
N ALA A 243 -21.11 0.64 8.72
CA ALA A 243 -21.87 -0.51 8.26
C ALA A 243 -21.79 -1.67 9.28
N PRO A 244 -22.16 -1.46 10.57
CA PRO A 244 -21.93 -2.44 11.65
C PRO A 244 -22.68 -3.78 11.47
N LYS A 245 -23.68 -3.83 10.59
CA LYS A 245 -24.44 -5.06 10.27
C LYS A 245 -23.98 -5.74 8.98
N LEU A 246 -23.02 -5.16 8.27
CA LEU A 246 -22.49 -5.74 7.05
C LEU A 246 -21.66 -6.99 7.39
N SER A 247 -22.00 -8.10 6.77
CA SER A 247 -21.14 -9.28 6.75
C SER A 247 -19.96 -9.00 5.81
N ALA A 248 -18.82 -8.59 6.38
CA ALA A 248 -17.61 -8.25 5.63
C ALA A 248 -16.42 -9.15 5.98
N ARG A 249 -15.68 -9.58 4.96
CA ARG A 249 -14.39 -10.26 5.11
C ARG A 249 -13.29 -9.44 4.42
N TYR A 250 -12.09 -9.51 4.97
CA TYR A 250 -10.97 -8.65 4.59
C TYR A 250 -9.78 -9.52 4.17
N PHE A 251 -9.30 -9.32 2.95
CA PHE A 251 -8.24 -10.13 2.35
C PHE A 251 -7.07 -9.24 1.93
N TRP A 252 -5.92 -9.40 2.59
CA TRP A 252 -4.67 -8.77 2.19
C TRP A 252 -4.06 -9.56 1.02
N HIS A 253 -4.22 -9.05 -0.20
CA HIS A 253 -4.16 -9.87 -1.40
C HIS A 253 -3.64 -9.12 -2.63
N ASP A 254 -2.71 -9.73 -3.37
CA ASP A 254 -2.24 -9.23 -4.66
C ASP A 254 -3.15 -9.76 -5.78
N LEU A 255 -4.21 -9.02 -6.11
CA LEU A 255 -5.18 -9.39 -7.16
C LEU A 255 -4.59 -9.58 -8.56
N ALA A 256 -3.36 -9.12 -8.81
CA ALA A 256 -2.70 -9.32 -10.09
C ALA A 256 -2.01 -10.70 -10.18
N ARG A 257 -1.76 -11.37 -9.06
CA ARG A 257 -0.89 -12.57 -9.01
C ARG A 257 -1.39 -13.70 -8.11
N GLU A 258 -2.21 -13.40 -7.12
CA GLU A 258 -2.74 -14.38 -6.17
C GLU A 258 -4.17 -14.77 -6.57
N GLU A 259 -4.46 -16.07 -6.60
CA GLU A 259 -5.79 -16.58 -6.95
C GLU A 259 -6.84 -16.20 -5.91
N VAL A 260 -8.02 -15.78 -6.38
CA VAL A 260 -9.21 -15.61 -5.55
C VAL A 260 -10.03 -16.90 -5.54
N LYS A 261 -10.06 -17.57 -4.39
CA LYS A 261 -10.73 -18.88 -4.21
C LYS A 261 -12.25 -18.80 -4.16
N HIS A 262 -12.79 -17.66 -3.74
CA HIS A 262 -14.23 -17.45 -3.63
C HIS A 262 -14.86 -17.12 -4.98
N ARG A 263 -16.19 -17.22 -5.07
CA ARG A 263 -16.98 -16.88 -6.25
C ARG A 263 -18.08 -15.89 -5.91
N TYR A 264 -18.22 -14.86 -6.73
CA TYR A 264 -19.09 -13.71 -6.46
C TYR A 264 -20.20 -13.54 -7.49
N ASP A 265 -21.32 -12.94 -7.07
CA ASP A 265 -22.41 -12.57 -7.98
C ASP A 265 -22.17 -11.20 -8.61
N LEU A 266 -21.49 -10.30 -7.88
CA LEU A 266 -21.04 -9.00 -8.39
C LEU A 266 -19.63 -8.71 -7.88
N ILE A 267 -18.77 -8.19 -8.74
CA ILE A 267 -17.49 -7.60 -8.37
C ILE A 267 -17.52 -6.11 -8.73
N ILE A 268 -17.20 -5.26 -7.76
CA ILE A 268 -17.01 -3.82 -7.96
C ILE A 268 -15.51 -3.49 -7.85
N MET A 269 -15.01 -2.56 -8.67
CA MET A 269 -13.61 -2.13 -8.55
C MET A 269 -13.33 -0.76 -9.16
N ASN A 270 -12.35 -0.07 -8.56
CA ASN A 270 -11.64 1.06 -9.14
C ASN A 270 -10.15 0.72 -9.22
N PRO A 271 -9.69 0.07 -10.31
CA PRO A 271 -8.30 -0.40 -10.39
C PRO A 271 -7.31 0.76 -10.35
N PRO A 272 -6.14 0.59 -9.70
CA PRO A 272 -5.09 1.61 -9.68
C PRO A 272 -4.63 1.93 -11.11
N PHE A 273 -4.39 3.21 -11.38
CA PHE A 273 -4.04 3.69 -12.72
C PHE A 273 -2.61 4.23 -12.85
N HIS A 274 -1.89 4.53 -11.76
CA HIS A 274 -0.56 5.16 -11.79
C HIS A 274 0.45 4.60 -10.77
N GLU A 275 1.50 3.92 -11.26
CA GLU A 275 2.80 3.79 -10.57
C GLU A 275 3.96 4.12 -11.54
N GLY A 276 4.17 5.41 -11.83
CA GLY A 276 5.40 5.90 -12.49
C GLY A 276 5.32 6.02 -14.02
N HIS A 277 5.29 7.26 -14.52
CA HIS A 277 5.53 7.77 -15.88
C HIS A 277 4.84 7.13 -17.11
N ALA A 278 4.23 5.95 -17.02
CA ALA A 278 3.32 5.41 -18.01
C ALA A 278 2.06 4.93 -17.29
N THR A 279 0.89 5.14 -17.92
CA THR A 279 -0.28 4.34 -17.55
C THR A 279 0.12 2.87 -17.75
N GLU A 280 -0.05 2.02 -16.74
CA GLU A 280 0.09 0.57 -16.89
C GLU A 280 -1.30 -0.07 -16.98
N PRO A 281 -1.94 -0.08 -18.18
CA PRO A 281 -3.15 -0.87 -18.40
C PRO A 281 -3.02 -2.34 -18.00
N SER A 282 -1.79 -2.88 -17.97
CA SER A 282 -1.50 -4.28 -17.63
C SER A 282 -2.03 -4.66 -16.24
N LEU A 283 -1.88 -3.79 -15.23
CA LEU A 283 -2.37 -4.07 -13.88
C LEU A 283 -3.90 -4.12 -13.83
N GLY A 284 -4.58 -3.13 -14.42
CA GLY A 284 -6.03 -3.14 -14.52
C GLY A 284 -6.56 -4.30 -15.35
N GLN A 285 -5.88 -4.67 -16.44
CA GLN A 285 -6.22 -5.86 -17.24
C GLN A 285 -6.06 -7.16 -16.44
N ALA A 286 -5.01 -7.28 -15.62
CA ALA A 286 -4.82 -8.42 -14.74
C ALA A 286 -5.94 -8.51 -13.70
N MET A 287 -6.35 -7.39 -13.10
CA MET A 287 -7.50 -7.34 -12.19
C MET A 287 -8.82 -7.68 -12.89
N ILE A 288 -9.05 -7.25 -14.14
CA ILE A 288 -10.22 -7.65 -14.93
C ILE A 288 -10.24 -9.17 -15.16
N LYS A 289 -9.08 -9.76 -15.49
CA LYS A 289 -8.94 -11.22 -15.64
C LYS A 289 -9.23 -11.94 -14.32
N MET A 290 -8.71 -11.43 -13.21
CA MET A 290 -8.98 -11.97 -11.88
C MET A 290 -10.48 -11.90 -11.55
N ALA A 291 -11.12 -10.75 -11.77
CA ALA A 291 -12.55 -10.55 -11.55
C ALA A 291 -13.38 -11.51 -12.42
N ALA A 292 -13.07 -11.62 -13.71
CA ALA A 292 -13.70 -12.60 -14.58
C ALA A 292 -13.54 -14.02 -13.99
N SER A 293 -12.35 -14.45 -13.55
CA SER A 293 -12.17 -15.79 -12.97
C SER A 293 -12.99 -16.01 -11.67
N ALA A 294 -13.15 -14.97 -10.86
CA ALA A 294 -13.81 -15.01 -9.56
C ALA A 294 -15.35 -14.83 -9.63
N LEU A 295 -15.93 -14.56 -10.80
CA LEU A 295 -17.40 -14.47 -10.94
C LEU A 295 -18.05 -15.85 -11.10
N LYS A 296 -19.23 -16.01 -10.48
CA LYS A 296 -20.17 -17.11 -10.73
C LYS A 296 -20.70 -17.04 -12.18
N SER A 297 -21.28 -18.14 -12.66
CA SER A 297 -22.02 -18.11 -13.93
C SER A 297 -23.15 -17.07 -13.85
N GLY A 298 -23.23 -16.18 -14.84
CA GLY A 298 -24.18 -15.06 -14.85
C GLY A 298 -23.86 -13.90 -13.88
N GLY A 299 -22.71 -13.96 -13.19
CA GLY A 299 -22.21 -12.87 -12.35
C GLY A 299 -21.71 -11.68 -13.17
N GLU A 300 -21.62 -10.53 -12.52
CA GLU A 300 -21.34 -9.24 -13.17
C GLU A 300 -20.11 -8.54 -12.58
N LEU A 301 -19.34 -7.87 -13.43
CA LEU A 301 -18.31 -6.91 -13.08
C LEU A 301 -18.87 -5.51 -13.31
N LEU A 302 -18.67 -4.61 -12.36
CA LEU A 302 -18.91 -3.17 -12.51
C LEU A 302 -17.65 -2.41 -12.09
N MET A 303 -17.05 -1.66 -13.00
CA MET A 303 -15.79 -0.98 -12.73
C MET A 303 -15.77 0.44 -13.25
N VAL A 304 -14.93 1.28 -12.64
CA VAL A 304 -14.61 2.62 -13.16
C VAL A 304 -13.17 2.66 -13.66
N ALA A 305 -12.94 3.44 -14.71
CA ALA A 305 -11.61 3.69 -15.24
C ALA A 305 -11.51 5.11 -15.82
N ASN A 306 -10.29 5.64 -15.88
CA ASN A 306 -9.99 6.82 -16.69
C ASN A 306 -10.36 6.57 -18.15
N ARG A 307 -10.95 7.55 -18.84
CA ARG A 307 -11.46 7.39 -20.22
C ARG A 307 -10.43 6.83 -21.20
N GLY A 308 -9.19 7.26 -21.07
CA GLY A 308 -8.09 6.88 -21.97
C GLY A 308 -7.58 5.45 -21.79
N LEU A 309 -7.98 4.73 -20.73
CA LEU A 309 -7.51 3.37 -20.49
C LEU A 309 -8.29 2.37 -21.37
N PRO A 310 -7.62 1.53 -22.18
CA PRO A 310 -8.27 0.66 -23.16
C PRO A 310 -8.68 -0.69 -22.54
N TYR A 311 -9.70 -0.70 -21.68
CA TYR A 311 -10.18 -1.94 -21.02
C TYR A 311 -11.31 -2.66 -21.78
N GLU A 312 -11.91 -2.02 -22.77
CA GLU A 312 -12.97 -2.59 -23.59
C GLU A 312 -12.57 -3.88 -24.32
N PRO A 313 -11.36 -4.00 -24.91
CA PRO A 313 -10.94 -5.23 -25.58
C PRO A 313 -10.89 -6.44 -24.64
N VAL A 314 -10.30 -6.29 -23.45
CA VAL A 314 -10.20 -7.38 -22.46
C VAL A 314 -11.57 -7.74 -21.89
N LEU A 315 -12.48 -6.77 -21.75
CA LEU A 315 -13.86 -7.06 -21.33
C LEU A 315 -14.62 -7.87 -22.39
N LYS A 316 -14.50 -7.50 -23.67
CA LYS A 316 -15.14 -8.24 -24.78
C LYS A 316 -14.62 -9.67 -24.93
N GLU A 317 -13.35 -9.89 -24.59
CA GLU A 317 -12.73 -11.22 -24.61
C GLU A 317 -13.26 -12.12 -23.48
N LEU A 318 -13.44 -11.58 -22.28
CA LEU A 318 -13.69 -12.38 -21.07
C LEU A 318 -15.17 -12.53 -20.69
N PHE A 319 -16.04 -11.66 -21.18
CA PHE A 319 -17.44 -11.61 -20.78
C PHE A 319 -18.36 -11.84 -21.96
N ARG A 320 -19.47 -12.57 -21.74
CA ARG A 320 -20.50 -12.82 -22.76
C ARG A 320 -21.12 -11.53 -23.27
N THR A 321 -21.34 -10.57 -22.37
CA THR A 321 -21.77 -9.22 -22.71
C THR A 321 -20.98 -8.21 -21.90
N SER A 322 -20.46 -7.17 -22.55
CA SER A 322 -19.75 -6.06 -21.89
C SER A 322 -20.09 -4.73 -22.53
N GLY A 323 -20.07 -3.64 -21.77
CA GLY A 323 -20.39 -2.32 -22.30
C GLY A 323 -19.98 -1.16 -21.39
N GLU A 324 -20.20 0.05 -21.89
CA GLU A 324 -20.11 1.29 -21.11
C GLU A 324 -21.48 1.56 -20.49
N VAL A 325 -21.54 1.61 -19.15
CA VAL A 325 -22.75 1.95 -18.39
C VAL A 325 -22.95 3.47 -18.38
N ALA A 326 -21.86 4.21 -18.24
CA ALA A 326 -21.86 5.65 -18.21
C ALA A 326 -20.49 6.26 -18.48
N ARG A 327 -20.47 7.54 -18.84
CA ARG A 327 -19.25 8.33 -18.98
C ARG A 327 -19.45 9.76 -18.51
N ASN A 328 -18.37 10.37 -18.04
CA ASN A 328 -18.27 11.80 -17.85
C ASN A 328 -17.02 12.35 -18.54
N ALA A 329 -16.56 13.56 -18.20
CA ALA A 329 -15.38 14.17 -18.82
C ALA A 329 -14.07 13.39 -18.55
N ARG A 330 -13.94 12.71 -17.41
CA ARG A 330 -12.69 12.08 -16.93
C ARG A 330 -12.76 10.56 -16.86
N TYR A 331 -13.91 10.00 -16.49
CA TYR A 331 -14.11 8.59 -16.18
C TYR A 331 -15.17 7.94 -17.06
N LYS A 332 -15.08 6.62 -17.18
CA LYS A 332 -16.12 5.74 -17.74
C LYS A 332 -16.40 4.61 -16.75
N VAL A 333 -17.66 4.24 -16.62
CA VAL A 333 -18.11 3.05 -15.89
C VAL A 333 -18.36 1.95 -16.92
N LEU A 334 -17.71 0.83 -16.73
CA LEU A 334 -17.78 -0.34 -17.61
C LEU A 334 -18.43 -1.51 -16.87
N SER A 335 -19.16 -2.34 -17.61
CA SER A 335 -19.72 -3.58 -17.09
C SER A 335 -19.32 -4.78 -17.95
N GLY A 336 -19.31 -5.96 -17.31
CA GLY A 336 -19.13 -7.25 -17.96
C GLY A 336 -19.99 -8.31 -17.27
N LYS A 337 -20.68 -9.16 -18.02
CA LYS A 337 -21.51 -10.26 -17.50
C LYS A 337 -21.06 -11.59 -18.09
N LYS A 338 -20.89 -12.59 -17.23
CA LYS A 338 -20.50 -13.96 -17.62
C LYS A 338 -21.58 -14.70 -18.39
#